data_AF-A0A0S8KDX1-F1
#
_entry.id   AF-A0A0S8KDX1-F1
#
_cell.length_a   1.000
_cell.length_b   1.000
_cell.length_c   1.000
_cell.angle_alpha   90.00
_cell.angle_beta   90.00
_cell.angle_gamma   90.00
#
_symmetry.space_group_name_H-M   'P 1'
#
loop_
_entity.id
_entity.type
_entity.pdbx_description
1 polymer ?
#
loop_
_entity_poly.entity_id
_entity_poly.type
_entity_poly.pdbx_seq_one_letter_code
_entity_poly.pdbx_strand_id
1 'polypeptide(L)'
;MKRIVLVGVIVLIATILSGHCTARTGQEKARARMSDLRFGSYATSRQVEELATNEAVRTRAWKTIQHMGITKLYIEVYRGGHIVSGEHLTFMRDWLQEKDIEVVGGIATVPGGNFGVRQKGPLGWFNWQNEKTQRDLERVIRMAVDIFDTFIVDDFLCTGDVSEESKVAKGERSWGEYRRALLSELAQSVFVGPAKEVNPAITMIVKYPQWYDRFHLFGYDTETLPRIFDQVWVGTETRGRNTQRFGFVQPYEGFVNYRWLAGIAGNKIGGAWFDHGDCAEYDFLDQAYISVLAGAQELVFFNFGNLMQGHPDHEKIIAEFDQLAELAAFVREHPVVGVPAYKPPNSDPAGDMYIMDFLGMLGIPLIPVHEFPESAPVIFLPAQAAADVNLLEHVNKALARGAHLIVTTSLLIASPDSDELARVVKVGTNIQSKPIRASLMTLSPKTQKLEKTNVLIDLESPIEVEAGPGDILCTFGNKQVALLTVSETSSGSISLLNTHTYSQADFDAVGEVLLCPRPLGL
;
A
#
# COMPACT_ATOMS: atom_id res chain seq x y z
N MET A 1 42.00 -35.23 67.82
CA MET A 1 41.12 -34.29 68.56
C MET A 1 41.00 -32.99 67.76
N LYS A 2 39.77 -32.70 67.33
CA LYS A 2 39.17 -31.40 66.95
C LYS A 2 40.03 -30.42 66.12
N ARG A 3 39.79 -30.38 64.80
CA ARG A 3 39.96 -29.16 64.01
C ARG A 3 38.58 -28.59 63.69
N ILE A 4 38.40 -27.37 64.18
CA ILE A 4 37.20 -26.54 64.13
C ILE A 4 37.05 -26.01 62.70
N VAL A 5 35.87 -26.19 62.10
CA VAL A 5 35.48 -25.58 60.84
C VAL A 5 34.93 -24.19 61.16
N LEU A 6 35.62 -23.16 60.69
CA LEU A 6 35.21 -21.75 60.77
C LEU A 6 34.28 -21.46 59.58
N VAL A 7 32.99 -21.30 59.83
CA VAL A 7 32.03 -20.82 58.82
C VAL A 7 32.03 -19.29 58.87
N GLY A 8 32.60 -18.66 57.85
CA GLY A 8 32.53 -17.22 57.64
C GLY A 8 31.17 -16.81 57.10
N VAL A 9 30.47 -15.94 57.84
CA VAL A 9 29.23 -15.29 57.40
C VAL A 9 29.60 -14.16 56.45
N ILE A 10 29.24 -14.29 55.17
CA ILE A 10 29.26 -13.18 54.21
C ILE A 10 27.95 -12.42 54.39
N VAL A 11 28.04 -11.21 54.95
CA VAL A 11 26.93 -10.24 54.97
C VAL A 11 26.94 -9.54 53.61
N LEU A 12 25.97 -9.89 52.75
CA LEU A 12 25.70 -9.16 51.52
C LEU A 12 24.90 -7.90 51.87
N ILE A 13 25.54 -6.73 51.88
CA ILE A 13 24.86 -5.45 51.98
C ILE A 13 24.23 -5.17 50.61
N ALA A 14 22.93 -5.43 50.47
CA ALA A 14 22.15 -4.96 49.35
C ALA A 14 21.91 -3.45 49.51
N THR A 15 22.74 -2.63 48.87
CA THR A 15 22.39 -1.23 48.60
C THR A 15 21.23 -1.21 47.62
N ILE A 16 20.01 -1.03 48.14
CA ILE A 16 18.85 -0.63 47.35
C ILE A 16 19.13 0.80 46.89
N LEU A 17 19.70 0.94 45.69
CA LEU A 17 19.60 2.17 44.93
C LEU A 17 18.13 2.27 44.51
N SER A 18 17.36 3.05 45.28
CA SER A 18 16.05 3.53 44.89
C SER A 18 16.22 4.44 43.67
N GLY A 19 16.37 3.81 42.50
CA GLY A 19 16.25 4.48 41.23
C GLY A 19 14.88 5.13 41.18
N HIS A 20 14.85 6.47 41.27
CA HIS A 20 13.69 7.23 40.87
C HIS A 20 13.50 6.94 39.38
N CYS A 21 12.60 6.00 39.07
CA CYS A 21 12.12 5.80 37.72
C CYS A 21 11.24 7.01 37.41
N THR A 22 11.86 8.11 36.97
CA THR A 22 11.15 9.21 36.34
C THR A 22 10.37 8.60 35.19
N ALA A 23 9.04 8.73 35.21
CA ALA A 23 8.19 8.26 34.12
C ALA A 23 8.76 8.82 32.81
N ARG A 24 9.23 7.94 31.92
CA ARG A 24 9.74 8.37 30.61
C ARG A 24 8.61 9.10 29.89
N THR A 25 8.89 10.28 29.36
CA THR A 25 7.96 10.97 28.47
C THR A 25 7.70 10.11 27.23
N GLY A 26 6.56 10.30 26.55
CA GLY A 26 6.25 9.58 25.30
C GLY A 26 7.38 9.71 24.27
N GLN A 27 8.02 10.88 24.21
CA GLN A 27 9.18 11.14 23.36
C GLN A 27 10.44 10.36 23.77
N GLU A 28 10.77 10.29 25.07
CA GLU A 28 11.93 9.50 25.54
C GLU A 28 11.73 8.01 25.25
N LYS A 29 10.50 7.53 25.42
CA LYS A 29 10.10 6.16 25.09
C LYS A 29 10.27 5.88 23.59
N ALA A 30 9.75 6.76 22.73
CA ALA A 30 9.89 6.63 21.29
C ALA A 30 11.36 6.67 20.84
N ARG A 31 12.17 7.60 21.38
CA ARG A 31 13.61 7.67 21.10
C ARG A 31 14.35 6.39 21.50
N ALA A 32 14.02 5.79 22.64
CA ALA A 32 14.67 4.56 23.10
C ALA A 32 14.34 3.32 22.25
N ARG A 33 13.25 3.37 21.45
CA ARG A 33 12.78 2.28 20.58
C ARG A 33 12.84 2.66 19.10
N MET A 34 13.59 3.70 18.74
CA MET A 34 13.63 4.23 17.36
C MET A 34 14.17 3.24 16.33
N SER A 35 14.97 2.26 16.75
CA SER A 35 15.40 1.14 15.91
C SER A 35 14.30 0.12 15.63
N ASP A 36 13.25 0.10 16.45
CA ASP A 36 12.13 -0.83 16.32
C ASP A 36 11.01 -0.21 15.51
N LEU A 37 10.56 0.99 15.90
CA LEU A 37 9.50 1.72 15.24
C LEU A 37 9.68 3.23 15.38
N ARG A 38 9.50 3.96 14.28
CA ARG A 38 9.56 5.42 14.23
C ARG A 38 8.19 6.00 13.94
N PHE A 39 7.83 7.06 14.66
CA PHE A 39 6.69 7.90 14.31
C PHE A 39 7.16 9.18 13.63
N GLY A 40 6.55 9.43 12.46
CA GLY A 40 6.69 10.64 11.68
C GLY A 40 5.34 11.31 11.43
N SER A 41 5.37 12.57 11.00
CA SER A 41 4.17 13.25 10.51
C SER A 41 4.53 14.26 9.43
N TYR A 42 3.55 14.60 8.60
CA TYR A 42 3.73 15.50 7.47
C TYR A 42 2.96 16.80 7.66
N ALA A 43 3.69 17.92 7.67
CA ALA A 43 3.14 19.26 7.77
C ALA A 43 2.94 19.87 6.37
N THR A 44 1.70 20.25 6.06
CA THR A 44 1.37 20.86 4.76
C THR A 44 1.96 22.28 4.65
N SER A 45 2.16 22.79 3.43
CA SER A 45 2.90 24.04 3.20
C SER A 45 2.34 25.24 3.97
N ARG A 46 1.01 25.34 4.12
CA ARG A 46 0.39 26.40 4.94
C ARG A 46 0.62 26.20 6.44
N GLN A 47 0.64 24.95 6.92
CA GLN A 47 0.98 24.65 8.31
C GLN A 47 2.46 24.97 8.58
N VAL A 48 3.36 24.67 7.64
CA VAL A 48 4.78 25.04 7.76
C VAL A 48 4.94 26.56 7.90
N GLU A 49 4.26 27.33 7.05
CA GLU A 49 4.26 28.80 7.12
C GLU A 49 3.72 29.31 8.48
N GLU A 50 2.63 28.72 8.98
CA GLU A 50 2.08 29.06 10.29
C GLU A 50 3.03 28.72 11.44
N LEU A 51 3.71 27.57 11.39
CA LEU A 51 4.70 27.15 12.38
C LEU A 51 5.92 28.09 12.40
N ALA A 52 6.35 28.57 11.24
CA ALA A 52 7.47 29.50 11.11
C ALA A 52 7.11 30.87 11.72
N THR A 53 5.92 31.37 11.42
CA THR A 53 5.53 32.77 11.70
C THR A 53 4.81 32.96 13.03
N ASN A 54 4.24 31.90 13.63
CA ASN A 54 3.44 31.99 14.85
C ASN A 54 4.03 31.17 16.00
N GLU A 55 4.64 31.85 16.97
CA GLU A 55 5.27 31.23 18.13
C GLU A 55 4.29 30.43 19.00
N ALA A 56 3.03 30.87 19.13
CA ALA A 56 2.03 30.15 19.91
C ALA A 56 1.65 28.82 19.24
N VAL A 57 1.57 28.80 17.90
CA VAL A 57 1.34 27.56 17.12
C VAL A 57 2.55 26.65 17.24
N ARG A 58 3.76 27.18 17.07
CA ARG A 58 5.02 26.41 17.22
C ARG A 58 5.18 25.82 18.63
N THR A 59 4.77 26.53 19.66
CA THR A 59 4.75 26.01 21.05
C THR A 59 3.79 24.84 21.20
N ARG A 60 2.59 24.90 20.59
CA ARG A 60 1.65 23.77 20.58
C ARG A 60 2.20 22.59 19.79
N ALA A 61 2.79 22.85 18.63
CA ALA A 61 3.42 21.83 17.80
C ALA A 61 4.50 21.07 18.55
N TRP A 62 5.35 21.76 19.31
CA TRP A 62 6.35 21.09 20.14
C TRP A 62 5.71 20.16 21.18
N LYS A 63 4.65 20.61 21.87
CA LYS A 63 3.91 19.73 22.80
C LYS A 63 3.32 18.51 22.10
N THR A 64 2.74 18.69 20.91
CA THR A 64 2.22 17.56 20.10
C THR A 64 3.32 16.58 19.70
N ILE A 65 4.49 17.08 19.26
CA ILE A 65 5.66 16.25 18.92
C ILE A 65 6.10 15.43 20.15
N GLN A 66 6.19 16.05 21.32
CA GLN A 66 6.58 15.38 22.55
C GLN A 66 5.56 14.33 23.01
N HIS A 67 4.27 14.67 22.91
CA HIS A 67 3.18 13.80 23.34
C HIS A 67 3.04 12.56 22.45
N MET A 68 3.03 12.76 21.13
CA MET A 68 2.97 11.67 20.15
C MET A 68 4.25 10.84 20.09
N GLY A 69 5.38 11.36 20.58
CA GLY A 69 6.69 10.71 20.40
C GLY A 69 7.21 10.78 18.96
N ILE A 70 6.90 11.87 18.25
CA ILE A 70 7.39 12.08 16.87
C ILE A 70 8.90 12.29 16.90
N THR A 71 9.61 11.56 16.04
CA THR A 71 11.08 11.65 15.88
C THR A 71 11.50 12.14 14.49
N LYS A 72 10.54 12.27 13.58
CA LYS A 72 10.75 12.73 12.20
C LYS A 72 9.60 13.60 11.74
N LEU A 73 9.88 14.72 11.09
CA LEU A 73 8.86 15.59 10.51
C LEU A 73 9.16 15.88 9.05
N TYR A 74 8.15 15.67 8.22
CA TYR A 74 8.18 16.04 6.81
C TYR A 74 7.60 17.45 6.66
N ILE A 75 8.33 18.32 5.98
CA ILE A 75 8.01 19.75 5.83
C ILE A 75 7.73 20.02 4.35
N GLU A 76 6.47 20.29 4.03
CA GLU A 76 6.08 20.54 2.66
C GLU A 76 6.50 21.93 2.16
N VAL A 77 7.20 21.94 1.03
CA VAL A 77 7.65 23.14 0.34
C VAL A 77 6.56 23.76 -0.52
N TYR A 78 5.73 22.92 -1.14
CA TYR A 78 4.67 23.36 -2.05
C TYR A 78 3.41 22.51 -1.95
N ARG A 79 2.24 23.17 -2.01
CA ARG A 79 0.94 22.54 -2.29
C ARG A 79 -0.04 23.54 -2.90
N GLY A 80 -0.65 23.17 -4.02
CA GLY A 80 -1.84 23.84 -4.55
C GLY A 80 -1.66 25.34 -4.82
N GLY A 81 -0.51 25.73 -5.38
CA GLY A 81 -0.18 27.12 -5.68
C GLY A 81 0.47 27.90 -4.54
N HIS A 82 0.61 27.30 -3.35
CA HIS A 82 1.30 27.90 -2.21
C HIS A 82 2.72 27.34 -2.10
N ILE A 83 3.73 28.22 -2.11
CA ILE A 83 5.15 27.90 -1.93
C ILE A 83 5.61 28.57 -0.63
N VAL A 84 6.21 27.80 0.28
CA VAL A 84 6.81 28.34 1.51
C VAL A 84 8.12 29.05 1.18
N SER A 85 8.40 30.19 1.82
CA SER A 85 9.65 30.92 1.58
C SER A 85 10.88 30.12 2.03
N GLY A 86 12.01 30.28 1.34
CA GLY A 86 13.27 29.62 1.73
C GLY A 86 13.74 29.98 3.14
N GLU A 87 13.46 31.22 3.59
CA GLU A 87 13.73 31.67 4.96
C GLU A 87 12.92 30.88 5.99
N HIS A 88 11.61 30.73 5.77
CA HIS A 88 10.74 29.98 6.67
C HIS A 88 11.06 28.48 6.69
N LEU A 89 11.39 27.91 5.53
CA LEU A 89 11.84 26.50 5.43
C LEU A 89 13.13 26.26 6.20
N THR A 90 14.12 27.14 6.03
CA THR A 90 15.40 27.11 6.75
C THR A 90 15.18 27.23 8.25
N PHE A 91 14.41 28.23 8.68
CA PHE A 91 14.06 28.42 10.08
C PHE A 91 13.41 27.17 10.69
N MET A 92 12.42 26.57 10.00
CA MET A 92 11.72 25.40 10.50
C MET A 92 12.61 24.16 10.57
N ARG A 93 13.47 23.94 9.56
CA ARG A 93 14.46 22.87 9.56
C ARG A 93 15.38 23.00 10.77
N ASP A 94 16.00 24.16 10.95
CA ASP A 94 16.98 24.40 12.01
C ASP A 94 16.34 24.25 13.40
N TRP A 95 15.15 24.84 13.59
CA TRP A 95 14.39 24.73 14.85
C TRP A 95 14.04 23.29 15.23
N LEU A 96 13.76 22.41 14.25
CA LEU A 96 13.47 21.00 14.47
C LEU A 96 14.74 20.18 14.71
N GLN A 97 15.80 20.44 13.95
CA GLN A 97 17.10 19.76 14.10
C GLN A 97 17.75 20.08 15.45
N GLU A 98 17.64 21.33 15.93
CA GLU A 98 18.07 21.72 17.30
C GLU A 98 17.35 20.94 18.40
N LYS A 99 16.23 20.27 18.08
CA LYS A 99 15.44 19.44 18.99
C LYS A 99 15.59 17.94 18.73
N ASP A 100 16.59 17.55 17.94
CA ASP A 100 16.84 16.19 17.49
C ASP A 100 15.65 15.55 16.75
N ILE A 101 14.94 16.34 15.95
CA ILE A 101 13.92 15.82 15.03
C ILE A 101 14.55 15.69 13.64
N GLU A 102 14.46 14.50 13.04
CA GLU A 102 14.85 14.30 11.65
C GLU A 102 13.90 15.09 10.74
N VAL A 103 14.45 15.86 9.80
CA VAL A 103 13.66 16.72 8.92
C VAL A 103 13.81 16.25 7.48
N VAL A 104 12.68 16.06 6.81
CA VAL A 104 12.61 15.73 5.38
C VAL A 104 11.81 16.80 4.66
N GLY A 105 12.33 17.34 3.57
CA GLY A 105 11.54 18.23 2.70
C GLY A 105 10.52 17.44 1.91
N GLY A 106 9.36 18.03 1.58
CA GLY A 106 8.33 17.35 0.81
C GLY A 106 7.64 18.23 -0.22
N ILE A 107 6.98 17.62 -1.19
CA ILE A 107 6.12 18.33 -2.15
C ILE A 107 4.86 17.54 -2.47
N ALA A 108 3.69 18.19 -2.38
CA ALA A 108 2.47 17.69 -2.98
C ALA A 108 2.28 18.31 -4.36
N THR A 109 2.38 17.46 -5.39
CA THR A 109 2.32 17.86 -6.80
C THR A 109 0.88 18.03 -7.28
N VAL A 110 0.16 18.99 -6.67
CA VAL A 110 -1.20 19.38 -7.06
C VAL A 110 -1.26 20.81 -7.61
N PRO A 111 -2.02 21.08 -8.68
CA PRO A 111 -2.14 22.41 -9.28
C PRO A 111 -2.92 23.40 -8.42
N GLY A 112 -2.50 24.67 -8.46
CA GLY A 112 -3.28 25.77 -7.90
C GLY A 112 -2.73 27.14 -8.26
N GLY A 113 -3.61 28.15 -8.21
CA GLY A 113 -3.28 29.50 -8.65
C GLY A 113 -2.72 29.52 -10.07
N ASN A 114 -1.60 30.22 -10.27
CA ASN A 114 -0.85 30.25 -11.53
C ASN A 114 0.31 29.24 -11.55
N PHE A 115 0.29 28.19 -10.73
CA PHE A 115 1.36 27.19 -10.67
C PHE A 115 0.96 25.89 -11.40
N GLY A 116 1.82 25.47 -12.34
CA GLY A 116 1.55 24.41 -13.31
C GLY A 116 0.26 24.61 -14.11
N VAL A 117 -0.18 23.55 -14.79
CA VAL A 117 -1.44 23.49 -15.53
C VAL A 117 -2.27 22.34 -14.99
N ARG A 118 -3.52 22.61 -14.64
CA ARG A 118 -4.46 21.57 -14.18
C ARG A 118 -4.81 20.65 -15.35
N GLN A 119 -4.88 19.35 -15.08
CA GLN A 119 -5.29 18.36 -16.07
C GLN A 119 -6.72 18.61 -16.56
N LYS A 120 -7.01 18.15 -17.78
CA LYS A 120 -8.35 17.88 -18.26
C LYS A 120 -8.68 16.43 -17.89
N GLY A 121 -9.51 16.23 -16.87
CA GLY A 121 -9.90 14.92 -16.37
C GLY A 121 -10.76 15.06 -15.10
N PRO A 122 -11.29 13.94 -14.56
CA PRO A 122 -12.18 13.99 -13.40
C PRO A 122 -11.45 14.36 -12.09
N LEU A 123 -10.14 14.06 -12.02
CA LEU A 123 -9.32 14.31 -10.84
C LEU A 123 -8.56 15.65 -10.95
N GLY A 124 -8.19 16.21 -9.80
CA GLY A 124 -7.62 17.56 -9.70
C GLY A 124 -6.11 17.65 -9.90
N TRP A 125 -5.48 16.75 -10.65
CA TRP A 125 -4.01 16.66 -10.78
C TRP A 125 -3.42 17.55 -11.89
N PHE A 126 -2.09 17.52 -12.04
CA PHE A 126 -1.40 18.26 -13.10
C PHE A 126 -1.57 17.62 -14.48
N ASN A 127 -1.60 18.47 -15.52
CA ASN A 127 -1.16 18.09 -16.86
C ASN A 127 0.37 18.12 -16.86
N TRP A 128 0.98 16.94 -16.88
CA TRP A 128 2.43 16.75 -16.84
C TRP A 128 3.12 16.90 -18.18
N GLN A 129 2.38 16.76 -19.29
CA GLN A 129 2.91 17.00 -20.63
C GLN A 129 3.25 18.49 -20.83
N ASN A 130 2.55 19.37 -20.13
CA ASN A 130 2.71 20.80 -20.28
C ASN A 130 4.04 21.31 -19.69
N GLU A 131 4.87 21.94 -20.53
CA GLU A 131 6.18 22.48 -20.14
C GLU A 131 6.12 23.48 -18.98
N LYS A 132 5.00 24.21 -18.81
CA LYS A 132 4.84 25.11 -17.66
C LYS A 132 4.84 24.33 -16.35
N THR A 133 4.14 23.20 -16.29
CA THR A 133 4.11 22.32 -15.11
C THR A 133 5.52 21.84 -14.78
N GLN A 134 6.26 21.36 -15.78
CA GLN A 134 7.61 20.84 -15.63
C GLN A 134 8.58 21.92 -15.09
N ARG A 135 8.61 23.09 -15.73
CA ARG A 135 9.47 24.23 -15.30
C ARG A 135 9.12 24.73 -13.90
N ASP A 136 7.83 24.83 -13.58
CA ASP A 136 7.39 25.31 -12.27
C ASP A 136 7.84 24.36 -11.15
N LEU A 137 7.72 23.04 -11.36
CA LEU A 137 8.14 22.02 -10.40
C LEU A 137 9.66 21.94 -10.27
N GLU A 138 10.41 21.94 -11.38
CA GLU A 138 11.88 21.92 -11.36
C GLU A 138 12.42 23.09 -10.52
N ARG A 139 11.85 24.29 -10.68
CA ARG A 139 12.22 25.47 -9.91
C ARG A 139 12.03 25.27 -8.40
N VAL A 140 10.93 24.61 -8.00
CA VAL A 140 10.68 24.31 -6.58
C VAL A 140 11.68 23.28 -6.05
N ILE A 141 12.00 22.25 -6.84
CA ILE A 141 13.00 21.25 -6.46
C ILE A 141 14.37 21.88 -6.26
N ARG A 142 14.86 22.67 -7.22
CA ARG A 142 16.17 23.34 -7.10
C ARG A 142 16.24 24.26 -5.87
N MET A 143 15.16 24.95 -5.54
CA MET A 143 15.09 25.77 -4.32
C MET A 143 15.14 24.91 -3.04
N ALA A 144 14.47 23.76 -3.01
CA ALA A 144 14.37 22.93 -1.82
C ALA A 144 15.67 22.17 -1.51
N VAL A 145 16.45 21.83 -2.54
CA VAL A 145 17.65 20.99 -2.42
C VAL A 145 18.78 21.65 -1.64
N ASP A 146 18.87 22.99 -1.64
CA ASP A 146 19.82 23.73 -0.80
C ASP A 146 19.47 23.69 0.70
N ILE A 147 18.24 23.27 1.03
CA ILE A 147 17.69 23.30 2.37
C ILE A 147 17.67 21.90 3.00
N PHE A 148 17.37 20.86 2.22
CA PHE A 148 17.14 19.52 2.77
C PHE A 148 18.10 18.47 2.20
N ASP A 149 18.61 17.60 3.07
CA ASP A 149 19.44 16.44 2.69
C ASP A 149 18.58 15.25 2.22
N THR A 150 17.28 15.27 2.49
CA THR A 150 16.32 14.25 2.08
C THR A 150 15.03 14.90 1.65
N PHE A 151 14.46 14.45 0.54
CA PHE A 151 13.28 15.07 -0.06
C PHE A 151 12.28 14.04 -0.61
N ILE A 152 11.00 14.19 -0.28
CA ILE A 152 9.92 13.30 -0.72
C ILE A 152 9.00 13.95 -1.75
N VAL A 153 8.74 13.24 -2.84
CA VAL A 153 7.63 13.53 -3.76
C VAL A 153 6.42 12.75 -3.28
N ASP A 154 5.38 13.47 -2.84
CA ASP A 154 4.12 12.91 -2.34
C ASP A 154 3.37 12.13 -3.45
N ASP A 155 2.34 11.39 -3.06
CA ASP A 155 1.63 10.43 -3.93
C ASP A 155 0.70 11.06 -4.99
N PHE A 156 0.90 12.35 -5.28
CA PHE A 156 0.28 13.07 -6.39
C PHE A 156 1.16 13.07 -7.66
N LEU A 157 2.21 12.25 -7.74
CA LEU A 157 2.98 12.01 -8.97
C LEU A 157 2.18 11.11 -9.92
N CYS A 158 0.99 11.58 -10.31
CA CYS A 158 0.02 10.85 -11.10
C CYS A 158 -0.76 11.79 -12.03
N THR A 159 -1.39 11.22 -13.06
CA THR A 159 -2.23 11.98 -14.00
C THR A 159 -3.31 11.14 -14.65
N GLY A 160 -4.47 11.76 -14.83
CA GLY A 160 -5.60 11.28 -15.61
C GLY A 160 -5.87 12.20 -16.80
N ASP A 161 -4.88 13.02 -17.20
CA ASP A 161 -5.07 14.02 -18.25
C ASP A 161 -5.49 13.39 -19.59
N VAL A 162 -6.46 14.03 -20.23
CA VAL A 162 -6.97 13.72 -21.57
C VAL A 162 -7.08 14.98 -22.44
N SER A 163 -6.21 15.97 -22.18
CA SER A 163 -6.10 17.16 -23.03
C SER A 163 -5.62 16.81 -24.44
N GLU A 164 -5.84 17.69 -25.41
CA GLU A 164 -5.36 17.45 -26.79
C GLU A 164 -3.83 17.33 -26.84
N GLU A 165 -3.12 18.08 -26.02
CA GLU A 165 -1.66 18.00 -25.87
C GLU A 165 -1.23 16.57 -25.46
N SER A 166 -1.85 16.02 -24.40
CA SER A 166 -1.57 14.65 -23.98
C SER A 166 -2.05 13.59 -24.98
N LYS A 167 -3.14 13.83 -25.71
CA LYS A 167 -3.60 12.89 -26.75
C LYS A 167 -2.60 12.81 -27.91
N VAL A 168 -2.08 13.96 -28.35
CA VAL A 168 -1.04 14.02 -29.38
C VAL A 168 0.23 13.33 -28.89
N ALA A 169 0.66 13.60 -27.65
CA ALA A 169 1.86 12.98 -27.08
C ALA A 169 1.70 11.45 -26.87
N LYS A 170 0.52 10.98 -26.44
CA LYS A 170 0.22 9.55 -26.30
C LYS A 170 0.44 8.80 -27.61
N GLY A 171 -0.04 9.35 -28.72
CA GLY A 171 -0.04 8.67 -30.03
C GLY A 171 -0.84 7.37 -29.96
N GLU A 172 -0.30 6.30 -30.54
CA GLU A 172 -0.95 4.98 -30.61
C GLU A 172 -0.86 4.15 -29.30
N ARG A 173 -0.07 4.60 -28.32
CA ARG A 173 0.08 3.91 -27.03
C ARG A 173 -1.24 3.88 -26.25
N SER A 174 -1.40 2.90 -25.38
CA SER A 174 -2.43 2.97 -24.33
C SER A 174 -2.17 4.15 -23.38
N TRP A 175 -3.20 4.58 -22.65
CA TRP A 175 -3.02 5.62 -21.64
C TRP A 175 -2.04 5.22 -20.54
N GLY A 176 -2.07 3.96 -20.10
CA GLY A 176 -1.16 3.47 -19.05
C GLY A 176 0.30 3.48 -19.50
N GLU A 177 0.59 2.98 -20.70
CA GLU A 177 1.95 3.01 -21.28
C GLU A 177 2.48 4.45 -21.41
N TYR A 178 1.68 5.36 -21.95
CA TYR A 178 2.05 6.77 -22.09
C TYR A 178 2.32 7.43 -20.74
N ARG A 179 1.40 7.29 -19.78
CA ARG A 179 1.50 7.98 -18.48
C ARG A 179 2.68 7.46 -17.66
N ARG A 180 2.94 6.14 -17.66
CA ARG A 180 4.11 5.56 -16.99
C ARG A 180 5.42 6.05 -17.60
N ALA A 181 5.51 6.06 -18.93
CA ALA A 181 6.69 6.56 -19.63
C ALA A 181 6.92 8.05 -19.33
N LEU A 182 5.87 8.87 -19.42
CA LEU A 182 5.93 10.30 -19.12
C LEU A 182 6.39 10.56 -17.68
N LEU A 183 5.76 9.95 -16.69
CA LEU A 183 6.09 10.23 -15.29
C LEU A 183 7.44 9.63 -14.86
N SER A 184 7.87 8.52 -15.46
CA SER A 184 9.22 8.00 -15.25
C SER A 184 10.29 8.92 -15.83
N GLU A 185 10.07 9.47 -17.03
CA GLU A 185 10.97 10.46 -17.62
C GLU A 185 11.05 11.72 -16.74
N LEU A 186 9.89 12.26 -16.33
CA LEU A 186 9.83 13.47 -15.52
C LEU A 186 10.35 13.26 -14.09
N ALA A 187 10.20 12.07 -13.51
CA ALA A 187 10.84 11.71 -12.25
C ALA A 187 12.36 11.93 -12.33
N GLN A 188 12.99 11.57 -13.45
CA GLN A 188 14.42 11.81 -13.66
C GLN A 188 14.73 13.27 -14.03
N SER A 189 13.98 13.87 -14.97
CA SER A 189 14.35 15.17 -15.57
C SER A 189 13.88 16.39 -14.77
N VAL A 190 12.84 16.27 -13.95
CA VAL A 190 12.28 17.38 -13.15
C VAL A 190 12.61 17.25 -11.66
N PHE A 191 12.74 16.03 -11.15
CA PHE A 191 12.93 15.78 -9.72
C PHE A 191 14.36 15.31 -9.40
N VAL A 192 14.67 14.04 -9.66
CA VAL A 192 15.90 13.41 -9.16
C VAL A 192 17.17 13.99 -9.81
N GLY A 193 17.17 14.20 -11.12
CA GLY A 193 18.30 14.79 -11.85
C GLY A 193 18.64 16.19 -11.36
N PRO A 194 17.71 17.16 -11.44
CA PRO A 194 17.92 18.52 -10.95
C PRO A 194 18.33 18.59 -9.48
N ALA A 195 17.79 17.72 -8.63
CA ALA A 195 18.20 17.62 -7.24
C ALA A 195 19.65 17.16 -7.10
N LYS A 196 20.04 16.07 -7.77
CA LYS A 196 21.40 15.52 -7.68
C LYS A 196 22.46 16.39 -8.38
N GLU A 197 22.08 17.23 -9.33
CA GLU A 197 22.97 18.25 -9.90
C GLU A 197 23.40 19.30 -8.87
N VAL A 198 22.47 19.72 -8.00
CA VAL A 198 22.73 20.73 -6.97
C VAL A 198 23.38 20.09 -5.74
N ASN A 199 22.82 18.99 -5.25
CA ASN A 199 23.35 18.22 -4.14
C ASN A 199 23.46 16.74 -4.51
N PRO A 200 24.64 16.24 -4.95
CA PRO A 200 24.81 14.84 -5.32
C PRO A 200 24.54 13.84 -4.18
N ALA A 201 24.53 14.28 -2.92
CA ALA A 201 24.29 13.45 -1.75
C ALA A 201 22.82 13.41 -1.30
N ILE A 202 21.92 14.20 -1.92
CA ILE A 202 20.52 14.23 -1.53
C ILE A 202 19.87 12.85 -1.72
N THR A 203 19.08 12.44 -0.73
CA THR A 203 18.23 11.26 -0.82
C THR A 203 16.85 11.64 -1.34
N MET A 204 16.46 11.09 -2.49
CA MET A 204 15.15 11.34 -3.09
C MET A 204 14.19 10.18 -2.82
N ILE A 205 13.01 10.51 -2.31
CA ILE A 205 11.96 9.56 -1.94
C ILE A 205 10.75 9.74 -2.86
N VAL A 206 10.15 8.63 -3.32
CA VAL A 206 8.82 8.63 -3.95
C VAL A 206 7.81 7.97 -3.02
N LYS A 207 6.65 8.61 -2.83
CA LYS A 207 5.49 8.01 -2.17
C LYS A 207 4.55 7.40 -3.21
N TYR A 208 4.14 6.14 -3.03
CA TYR A 208 3.04 5.53 -3.75
C TYR A 208 1.72 5.67 -2.95
N PRO A 209 0.57 5.87 -3.60
CA PRO A 209 -0.73 5.91 -2.93
C PRO A 209 -1.28 4.50 -2.63
N GLN A 210 -2.46 4.38 -2.03
CA GLN A 210 -3.07 3.08 -1.65
C GLN A 210 -3.59 2.21 -2.82
N TRP A 211 -4.01 2.82 -3.94
CA TRP A 211 -4.76 2.18 -5.05
C TRP A 211 -3.89 1.31 -5.99
N TYR A 212 -3.22 0.30 -5.43
CA TYR A 212 -2.14 -0.46 -6.07
C TYR A 212 -2.49 -1.13 -7.39
N ASP A 213 -3.74 -1.55 -7.56
CA ASP A 213 -4.20 -2.22 -8.77
C ASP A 213 -4.43 -1.26 -9.94
N ARG A 214 -4.45 0.06 -9.68
CA ARG A 214 -4.68 1.08 -10.71
C ARG A 214 -3.46 1.97 -10.98
N PHE A 215 -2.34 1.75 -10.30
CA PHE A 215 -1.06 2.49 -10.48
C PHE A 215 -0.70 2.76 -11.94
N HIS A 216 -0.68 1.69 -12.74
CA HIS A 216 -0.27 1.72 -14.14
C HIS A 216 -1.17 2.60 -15.01
N LEU A 217 -2.44 2.78 -14.66
CA LEU A 217 -3.38 3.61 -15.42
C LEU A 217 -3.11 5.11 -15.24
N PHE A 218 -2.47 5.49 -14.14
CA PHE A 218 -2.28 6.90 -13.75
C PHE A 218 -0.81 7.31 -13.65
N GLY A 219 0.09 6.44 -14.11
CA GLY A 219 1.49 6.77 -14.38
C GLY A 219 2.49 6.32 -13.32
N TYR A 220 2.05 5.64 -12.26
CA TYR A 220 2.96 4.95 -11.36
C TYR A 220 3.53 3.72 -12.05
N ASP A 221 4.80 3.81 -12.43
CA ASP A 221 5.60 2.69 -12.89
C ASP A 221 6.26 2.03 -11.68
N THR A 222 5.79 0.83 -11.31
CA THR A 222 6.31 0.13 -10.14
C THR A 222 7.66 -0.53 -10.39
N GLU A 223 8.09 -0.67 -11.64
CA GLU A 223 9.41 -1.22 -11.95
C GLU A 223 10.46 -0.10 -12.06
N THR A 224 10.11 0.99 -12.74
CA THR A 224 11.06 2.03 -13.12
C THR A 224 11.29 3.06 -12.01
N LEU A 225 10.23 3.55 -11.35
CA LEU A 225 10.39 4.60 -10.33
C LEU A 225 11.24 4.15 -9.14
N PRO A 226 11.14 2.91 -8.59
CA PRO A 226 12.02 2.47 -7.50
C PRO A 226 13.50 2.34 -7.93
N ARG A 227 13.79 2.30 -9.23
CA ARG A 227 15.17 2.37 -9.76
C ARG A 227 15.68 3.81 -9.82
N ILE A 228 14.81 4.76 -10.17
CA ILE A 228 15.13 6.20 -10.25
C ILE A 228 15.32 6.81 -8.86
N PHE A 229 14.41 6.54 -7.93
CA PHE A 229 14.45 7.09 -6.57
C PHE A 229 15.37 6.28 -5.65
N ASP A 230 15.87 6.94 -4.62
CA ASP A 230 16.74 6.33 -3.62
C ASP A 230 15.95 5.52 -2.59
N GLN A 231 14.71 5.95 -2.29
CA GLN A 231 13.82 5.26 -1.37
C GLN A 231 12.32 5.34 -1.74
N VAL A 232 11.48 4.48 -1.14
CA VAL A 232 10.06 4.30 -1.45
C VAL A 232 9.19 4.30 -0.19
N TRP A 233 8.16 5.16 -0.16
CA TRP A 233 7.14 5.20 0.88
C TRP A 233 5.80 4.75 0.32
N VAL A 234 4.92 4.25 1.19
CA VAL A 234 3.67 3.61 0.75
C VAL A 234 2.47 4.15 1.52
N GLY A 235 1.43 4.54 0.79
CA GLY A 235 0.10 4.80 1.31
C GLY A 235 -0.54 3.50 1.77
N THR A 236 -0.83 3.43 3.06
CA THR A 236 -1.52 2.32 3.72
C THR A 236 -2.82 2.78 4.34
N GLU A 237 -3.37 3.86 3.77
CA GLU A 237 -4.66 4.36 4.16
C GLU A 237 -5.70 3.22 4.08
N THR A 238 -6.60 3.16 5.05
CA THR A 238 -7.82 2.37 4.95
C THR A 238 -8.99 3.33 5.06
N ARG A 239 -10.06 3.06 4.33
CA ARG A 239 -11.28 3.88 4.35
C ARG A 239 -12.40 3.06 4.96
N GLY A 240 -13.50 3.71 5.30
CA GLY A 240 -14.66 3.01 5.79
C GLY A 240 -15.13 1.98 4.76
N ARG A 241 -14.95 0.69 5.07
CA ARG A 241 -15.37 -0.43 4.20
C ARG A 241 -16.87 -0.45 3.87
N ASN A 242 -17.65 0.39 4.55
CA ASN A 242 -19.10 0.52 4.45
C ASN A 242 -19.54 1.89 3.92
N THR A 243 -18.61 2.78 3.57
CA THR A 243 -18.88 4.15 3.14
C THR A 243 -18.31 4.38 1.76
N GLN A 244 -19.10 5.04 0.90
CA GLN A 244 -18.68 5.32 -0.48
C GLN A 244 -17.66 6.46 -0.56
N ARG A 245 -17.56 7.31 0.48
CA ARG A 245 -16.89 8.61 0.43
C ARG A 245 -15.45 8.54 -0.12
N PHE A 246 -14.73 7.46 0.20
CA PHE A 246 -13.40 7.17 -0.34
C PHE A 246 -13.30 5.72 -0.81
N GLY A 247 -14.39 5.19 -1.38
CA GLY A 247 -14.47 3.79 -1.78
C GLY A 247 -14.58 2.81 -0.61
N PHE A 248 -15.12 1.63 -0.89
CA PHE A 248 -15.35 0.56 0.08
C PHE A 248 -14.06 -0.23 0.38
N VAL A 249 -12.99 0.50 0.75
CA VAL A 249 -11.63 -0.03 0.96
C VAL A 249 -11.62 -1.06 2.08
N GLN A 250 -11.01 -2.20 1.84
CA GLN A 250 -10.84 -3.22 2.86
C GLN A 250 -9.60 -2.93 3.70
N PRO A 251 -9.63 -3.14 5.03
CA PRO A 251 -8.46 -2.89 5.87
C PRO A 251 -7.17 -3.60 5.41
N TYR A 252 -7.29 -4.79 4.82
CA TYR A 252 -6.17 -5.57 4.32
C TYR A 252 -5.42 -4.93 3.13
N GLU A 253 -6.01 -3.95 2.43
CA GLU A 253 -5.39 -3.22 1.30
C GLU A 253 -4.03 -2.62 1.68
N GLY A 254 -3.93 -2.04 2.89
CA GLY A 254 -2.67 -1.48 3.39
C GLY A 254 -1.55 -2.52 3.53
N PHE A 255 -1.90 -3.75 3.93
CA PHE A 255 -0.94 -4.85 4.01
C PHE A 255 -0.46 -5.26 2.62
N VAL A 256 -1.40 -5.41 1.68
CA VAL A 256 -1.09 -5.84 0.32
C VAL A 256 -0.20 -4.82 -0.38
N ASN A 257 -0.59 -3.54 -0.36
CA ASN A 257 0.16 -2.48 -1.03
C ASN A 257 1.58 -2.35 -0.49
N TYR A 258 1.73 -2.28 0.84
CA TYR A 258 3.05 -2.14 1.45
C TYR A 258 3.94 -3.36 1.18
N ARG A 259 3.46 -4.59 1.40
CA ARG A 259 4.29 -5.79 1.18
C ARG A 259 4.70 -5.95 -0.28
N TRP A 260 3.80 -5.68 -1.21
CA TRP A 260 4.10 -5.79 -2.63
C TRP A 260 5.20 -4.80 -3.05
N LEU A 261 5.04 -3.53 -2.69
CA LEU A 261 6.04 -2.49 -2.99
C LEU A 261 7.34 -2.71 -2.21
N ALA A 262 7.30 -3.24 -0.99
CA ALA A 262 8.48 -3.61 -0.22
C ALA A 262 9.30 -4.70 -0.92
N GLY A 263 8.63 -5.70 -1.51
CA GLY A 263 9.28 -6.71 -2.32
C GLY A 263 10.02 -6.10 -3.52
N ILE A 264 9.40 -5.15 -4.21
CA ILE A 264 9.97 -4.50 -5.40
C ILE A 264 11.11 -3.53 -5.03
N ALA A 265 10.92 -2.72 -3.99
CA ALA A 265 11.89 -1.72 -3.56
C ALA A 265 13.08 -2.34 -2.79
N GLY A 266 12.91 -3.53 -2.21
CA GLY A 266 13.92 -4.19 -1.38
C GLY A 266 14.36 -3.28 -0.23
N ASN A 267 15.67 -3.13 -0.05
CA ASN A 267 16.25 -2.29 1.02
C ASN A 267 15.96 -0.78 0.88
N LYS A 268 15.34 -0.34 -0.24
CA LYS A 268 14.90 1.04 -0.44
C LYS A 268 13.55 1.34 0.21
N ILE A 269 12.83 0.33 0.69
CA ILE A 269 11.52 0.55 1.34
C ILE A 269 11.68 1.34 2.64
N GLY A 270 10.79 2.31 2.86
CA GLY A 270 10.74 3.16 4.04
C GLY A 270 9.44 3.03 4.81
N GLY A 271 8.75 4.15 5.01
CA GLY A 271 7.59 4.24 5.89
C GLY A 271 6.25 3.93 5.22
N ALA A 272 5.31 3.53 6.07
CA ALA A 272 3.88 3.48 5.77
C ALA A 272 3.24 4.80 6.16
N TRP A 273 2.32 5.30 5.33
CA TRP A 273 1.71 6.60 5.49
C TRP A 273 0.20 6.45 5.49
N PHE A 274 -0.47 7.06 6.46
CA PHE A 274 -1.93 7.02 6.52
C PHE A 274 -2.56 8.24 7.22
N ASP A 275 -3.87 8.40 7.08
CA ASP A 275 -4.63 9.55 7.59
C ASP A 275 -5.95 9.15 8.28
N HIS A 276 -6.70 10.15 8.75
CA HIS A 276 -7.97 9.97 9.47
C HIS A 276 -9.20 10.00 8.55
N GLY A 277 -8.98 9.98 7.24
CA GLY A 277 -10.02 10.09 6.23
C GLY A 277 -10.97 8.92 6.30
N ASP A 278 -12.21 9.19 6.71
CA ASP A 278 -13.31 8.22 6.74
C ASP A 278 -13.01 6.99 7.59
N CYS A 279 -12.28 7.20 8.68
CA CYS A 279 -12.01 6.22 9.72
C CYS A 279 -13.19 6.17 10.72
N ALA A 280 -13.65 4.97 11.03
CA ALA A 280 -14.41 4.68 12.25
C ALA A 280 -13.48 4.54 13.46
N GLU A 281 -14.04 4.23 14.63
CA GLU A 281 -13.36 4.29 15.93
C GLU A 281 -12.01 3.54 16.01
N TYR A 282 -11.85 2.40 15.33
CA TYR A 282 -10.61 1.60 15.42
C TYR A 282 -9.78 1.62 14.13
N ASP A 283 -10.31 2.19 13.05
CA ASP A 283 -9.66 2.11 11.73
C ASP A 283 -8.29 2.81 11.72
N PHE A 284 -8.10 3.89 12.49
CA PHE A 284 -6.79 4.56 12.58
C PHE A 284 -5.74 3.72 13.33
N LEU A 285 -6.16 2.98 14.35
CA LEU A 285 -5.28 2.03 15.06
C LEU A 285 -4.99 0.80 14.19
N ASP A 286 -6.01 0.29 13.50
CA ASP A 286 -5.87 -0.85 12.60
C ASP A 286 -4.89 -0.54 11.45
N GLN A 287 -4.94 0.67 10.88
CA GLN A 287 -3.94 1.12 9.89
C GLN A 287 -2.51 0.99 10.41
N ALA A 288 -2.25 1.37 11.67
CA ALA A 288 -0.93 1.25 12.27
C ALA A 288 -0.50 -0.22 12.43
N TYR A 289 -1.38 -1.07 12.98
CA TYR A 289 -1.09 -2.49 13.15
C TYR A 289 -0.89 -3.20 11.81
N ILE A 290 -1.74 -2.95 10.83
CA ILE A 290 -1.66 -3.52 9.49
C ILE A 290 -0.36 -3.09 8.80
N SER A 291 0.03 -1.81 8.93
CA SER A 291 1.30 -1.31 8.39
C SER A 291 2.51 -2.01 9.01
N VAL A 292 2.51 -2.19 10.34
CA VAL A 292 3.62 -2.88 11.04
C VAL A 292 3.64 -4.37 10.73
N LEU A 293 2.48 -5.04 10.64
CA LEU A 293 2.38 -6.44 10.19
C LEU A 293 2.88 -6.61 8.75
N ALA A 294 2.59 -5.60 7.93
CA ALA A 294 3.18 -5.45 6.60
C ALA A 294 4.64 -5.00 6.66
N GLY A 295 5.31 -5.05 7.81
CA GLY A 295 6.73 -4.80 8.03
C GLY A 295 7.21 -3.36 7.87
N ALA A 296 6.33 -2.37 8.02
CA ALA A 296 6.73 -0.98 8.14
C ALA A 296 7.47 -0.72 9.45
N GLN A 297 8.58 0.00 9.37
CA GLN A 297 9.40 0.43 10.53
C GLN A 297 9.26 1.93 10.83
N GLU A 298 8.56 2.66 9.95
CA GLU A 298 8.18 4.04 10.16
C GLU A 298 6.68 4.19 9.83
N LEU A 299 5.93 4.81 10.73
CA LEU A 299 4.54 5.22 10.50
C LEU A 299 4.49 6.74 10.35
N VAL A 300 3.96 7.22 9.24
CA VAL A 300 3.81 8.64 8.91
C VAL A 300 2.35 9.04 8.99
N PHE A 301 2.01 9.85 9.99
CA PHE A 301 0.64 10.33 10.17
C PHE A 301 0.38 11.57 9.33
N PHE A 302 -0.59 11.49 8.41
CA PHE A 302 -1.07 12.63 7.66
C PHE A 302 -2.39 13.20 8.22
N ASN A 303 -2.50 14.50 8.48
CA ASN A 303 -1.44 15.52 8.48
C ASN A 303 -1.16 16.02 9.91
N PHE A 304 -0.01 16.67 10.09
CA PHE A 304 0.44 17.16 11.39
C PHE A 304 -0.55 18.15 12.05
N GLY A 305 -1.26 18.95 11.26
CA GLY A 305 -2.30 19.83 11.82
C GLY A 305 -3.51 19.08 12.38
N ASN A 306 -3.85 17.90 11.87
CA ASN A 306 -4.86 17.04 12.50
C ASN A 306 -4.33 16.52 13.85
N LEU A 307 -3.05 16.16 13.92
CA LEU A 307 -2.39 15.80 15.20
C LEU A 307 -2.50 16.92 16.23
N MET A 308 -2.21 18.16 15.80
CA MET A 308 -2.28 19.34 16.67
C MET A 308 -3.70 19.67 17.15
N GLN A 309 -4.74 19.26 16.41
CA GLN A 309 -6.14 19.45 16.80
C GLN A 309 -6.62 18.41 17.82
N GLY A 310 -5.93 17.27 17.95
CA GLY A 310 -6.21 16.25 18.97
C GLY A 310 -7.38 15.32 18.62
N HIS A 311 -7.17 14.40 17.66
CA HIS A 311 -8.10 13.30 17.39
C HIS A 311 -8.04 12.24 18.51
N PRO A 312 -9.17 11.68 18.97
CA PRO A 312 -9.19 10.66 20.03
C PRO A 312 -8.34 9.41 19.72
N ASP A 313 -8.20 9.04 18.45
CA ASP A 313 -7.45 7.84 18.07
C ASP A 313 -5.93 7.99 18.21
N HIS A 314 -5.42 9.21 18.33
CA HIS A 314 -4.01 9.43 18.63
C HIS A 314 -3.61 8.84 19.99
N GLU A 315 -4.48 8.97 20.99
CA GLU A 315 -4.22 8.41 22.32
C GLU A 315 -4.20 6.87 22.30
N LYS A 316 -4.97 6.25 21.41
CA LYS A 316 -4.95 4.79 21.21
C LYS A 316 -3.59 4.34 20.66
N ILE A 317 -3.07 5.05 19.64
CA ILE A 317 -1.74 4.79 19.08
C ILE A 317 -0.65 4.97 20.13
N ILE A 318 -0.71 6.04 20.93
CA ILE A 318 0.27 6.29 22.00
C ILE A 318 0.22 5.17 23.05
N ALA A 319 -0.98 4.73 23.46
CA ALA A 319 -1.16 3.65 24.41
C ALA A 319 -0.57 2.31 23.89
N GLU A 320 -0.70 2.07 22.59
CA GLU A 320 -0.26 0.84 21.91
C GLU A 320 1.19 0.90 21.39
N PHE A 321 1.93 1.99 21.62
CA PHE A 321 3.27 2.19 21.05
C PHE A 321 4.25 1.05 21.36
N ASP A 322 4.27 0.53 22.60
CA ASP A 322 5.19 -0.57 22.95
C ASP A 322 4.87 -1.84 22.17
N GLN A 323 3.58 -2.17 22.05
CA GLN A 323 3.14 -3.36 21.33
C GLN A 323 3.44 -3.23 19.84
N LEU A 324 3.19 -2.07 19.25
CA LEU A 324 3.56 -1.78 17.86
C LEU A 324 5.07 -1.87 17.64
N ALA A 325 5.88 -1.34 18.55
CA ALA A 325 7.35 -1.42 18.45
C ALA A 325 7.87 -2.86 18.63
N GLU A 326 7.32 -3.64 19.56
CA GLU A 326 7.63 -5.05 19.72
C GLU A 326 7.25 -5.88 18.49
N LEU A 327 6.07 -5.60 17.92
CA LEU A 327 5.62 -6.25 16.69
C LEU A 327 6.51 -5.89 15.50
N ALA A 328 6.92 -4.63 15.37
CA ALA A 328 7.84 -4.19 14.31
C ALA A 328 9.20 -4.88 14.42
N ALA A 329 9.73 -5.00 15.64
CA ALA A 329 10.97 -5.74 15.89
C ALA A 329 10.81 -7.22 15.54
N PHE A 330 9.70 -7.84 15.94
CA PHE A 330 9.39 -9.23 15.62
C PHE A 330 9.29 -9.47 14.11
N VAL A 331 8.51 -8.67 13.38
CA VAL A 331 8.32 -8.81 11.93
C VAL A 331 9.62 -8.57 11.16
N ARG A 332 10.51 -7.70 11.65
CA ARG A 332 11.84 -7.50 11.06
C ARG A 332 12.71 -8.77 11.14
N GLU A 333 12.66 -9.48 12.25
CA GLU A 333 13.45 -10.70 12.48
C GLU A 333 12.78 -11.96 11.93
N HIS A 334 11.46 -11.92 11.78
CA HIS A 334 10.62 -13.03 11.35
C HIS A 334 9.83 -12.65 10.09
N PRO A 335 10.29 -13.07 8.90
CA PRO A 335 9.57 -12.83 7.66
C PRO A 335 8.13 -13.34 7.74
N VAL A 336 7.19 -12.56 7.19
CA VAL A 336 5.78 -12.95 7.13
C VAL A 336 5.64 -14.21 6.25
N VAL A 337 4.91 -15.20 6.76
CA VAL A 337 4.66 -16.48 6.07
C VAL A 337 3.19 -16.56 5.68
N GLY A 338 2.94 -17.00 4.45
CA GLY A 338 1.60 -17.20 3.93
C GLY A 338 1.64 -17.78 2.52
N VAL A 339 0.51 -17.74 1.82
CA VAL A 339 0.40 -18.20 0.43
C VAL A 339 0.84 -17.07 -0.49
N PRO A 340 1.90 -17.24 -1.30
CA PRO A 340 2.32 -16.20 -2.24
C PRO A 340 1.23 -15.95 -3.29
N ALA A 341 0.87 -14.68 -3.42
CA ALA A 341 -0.08 -14.16 -4.39
C ALA A 341 0.70 -13.40 -5.47
N TYR A 342 0.83 -14.02 -6.65
CA TYR A 342 1.72 -13.51 -7.68
C TYR A 342 1.12 -12.31 -8.41
N LYS A 343 1.82 -11.17 -8.33
CA LYS A 343 1.48 -9.91 -8.97
C LYS A 343 2.74 -9.30 -9.59
N PRO A 344 3.02 -9.55 -10.89
CA PRO A 344 4.07 -8.87 -11.61
C PRO A 344 3.97 -7.33 -11.47
N PRO A 345 5.09 -6.59 -11.50
CA PRO A 345 5.06 -5.15 -11.63
C PRO A 345 4.16 -4.72 -12.79
N ASN A 346 3.53 -3.55 -12.68
CA ASN A 346 2.85 -2.93 -13.82
C ASN A 346 1.67 -3.73 -14.44
N SER A 347 1.18 -4.77 -13.75
CA SER A 347 0.13 -5.70 -14.19
C SER A 347 -1.29 -5.12 -14.12
N ASP A 348 -2.15 -5.54 -15.06
CA ASP A 348 -3.59 -5.24 -15.05
C ASP A 348 -4.35 -6.28 -14.20
N PRO A 349 -5.22 -5.85 -13.26
CA PRO A 349 -6.02 -6.75 -12.42
C PRO A 349 -7.25 -7.35 -13.11
N ALA A 350 -7.68 -6.85 -14.27
CA ALA A 350 -8.92 -7.26 -14.94
C ALA A 350 -10.11 -7.37 -13.97
N GLY A 351 -10.80 -8.52 -13.93
CA GLY A 351 -11.92 -8.81 -13.03
C GLY A 351 -11.53 -9.09 -11.57
N ASP A 352 -10.23 -9.10 -11.24
CA ASP A 352 -9.67 -9.41 -9.91
C ASP A 352 -9.17 -8.16 -9.16
N MET A 353 -9.67 -6.98 -9.51
CA MET A 353 -9.35 -5.72 -8.81
C MET A 353 -9.54 -5.87 -7.29
N TYR A 354 -8.48 -5.62 -6.52
CA TYR A 354 -8.44 -5.68 -5.06
C TYR A 354 -8.77 -7.06 -4.46
N ILE A 355 -8.71 -8.15 -5.25
CA ILE A 355 -9.10 -9.50 -4.80
C ILE A 355 -8.33 -9.95 -3.56
N MET A 356 -7.05 -9.60 -3.46
CA MET A 356 -6.19 -9.99 -2.35
C MET A 356 -6.68 -9.42 -1.02
N ASP A 357 -7.31 -8.24 -1.08
CA ASP A 357 -7.77 -7.54 0.10
C ASP A 357 -8.98 -8.27 0.70
N PHE A 358 -9.92 -8.71 -0.16
CA PHE A 358 -11.09 -9.49 0.26
C PHE A 358 -10.68 -10.86 0.81
N LEU A 359 -9.80 -11.58 0.11
CA LEU A 359 -9.32 -12.89 0.57
C LEU A 359 -8.55 -12.77 1.90
N GLY A 360 -7.77 -11.70 2.08
CA GLY A 360 -7.13 -11.37 3.35
C GLY A 360 -8.13 -11.11 4.47
N MET A 361 -9.21 -10.37 4.19
CA MET A 361 -10.30 -10.16 5.15
C MET A 361 -11.07 -11.43 5.51
N LEU A 362 -11.06 -12.46 4.65
CA LEU A 362 -11.57 -13.80 4.95
C LEU A 362 -10.61 -14.64 5.81
N GLY A 363 -9.44 -14.11 6.16
CA GLY A 363 -8.43 -14.79 6.97
C GLY A 363 -7.49 -15.70 6.17
N ILE A 364 -7.46 -15.57 4.84
CA ILE A 364 -6.49 -16.27 4.00
C ILE A 364 -5.20 -15.44 3.99
N PRO A 365 -4.06 -15.95 4.51
CA PRO A 365 -2.83 -15.17 4.64
C PRO A 365 -2.11 -15.05 3.28
N LEU A 366 -2.62 -14.22 2.39
CA LEU A 366 -1.99 -13.97 1.09
C LEU A 366 -0.80 -13.01 1.24
N ILE A 367 0.34 -13.38 0.66
CA ILE A 367 1.54 -12.55 0.63
C ILE A 367 1.77 -12.11 -0.81
N PRO A 368 1.54 -10.84 -1.17
CA PRO A 368 1.76 -10.40 -2.54
C PRO A 368 3.25 -10.45 -2.89
N VAL A 369 3.58 -11.08 -4.02
CA VAL A 369 4.96 -11.22 -4.51
C VAL A 369 5.06 -10.77 -5.97
N HIS A 370 6.17 -10.12 -6.31
CA HIS A 370 6.40 -9.56 -7.65
C HIS A 370 7.23 -10.49 -8.56
N GLU A 371 7.93 -11.46 -7.96
CA GLU A 371 8.64 -12.54 -8.65
C GLU A 371 7.84 -13.84 -8.53
N PHE A 372 7.91 -14.70 -9.55
CA PHE A 372 7.20 -15.97 -9.51
C PHE A 372 7.76 -16.84 -8.37
N PRO A 373 6.93 -17.34 -7.44
CA PRO A 373 7.39 -18.05 -6.25
C PRO A 373 7.77 -19.50 -6.59
N GLU A 374 8.92 -19.68 -7.24
CA GLU A 374 9.32 -20.95 -7.86
C GLU A 374 9.34 -22.14 -6.91
N SER A 375 9.61 -21.96 -5.62
CA SER A 375 9.71 -23.05 -4.64
C SER A 375 8.46 -23.24 -3.77
N ALA A 376 7.43 -22.41 -3.94
CA ALA A 376 6.27 -22.44 -3.05
C ALA A 376 5.43 -23.71 -3.27
N PRO A 377 4.90 -24.32 -2.19
CA PRO A 377 4.04 -25.48 -2.27
C PRO A 377 2.59 -25.13 -2.66
N VAL A 378 2.16 -23.90 -2.39
CA VAL A 378 0.85 -23.36 -2.77
C VAL A 378 1.08 -21.98 -3.38
N ILE A 379 0.44 -21.67 -4.51
CA ILE A 379 0.61 -20.40 -5.22
C ILE A 379 -0.77 -19.88 -5.64
N PHE A 380 -1.07 -18.62 -5.33
CA PHE A 380 -2.25 -17.92 -5.82
C PHE A 380 -1.89 -17.09 -7.07
N LEU A 381 -2.60 -17.34 -8.15
CA LEU A 381 -2.39 -16.77 -9.48
C LEU A 381 -3.66 -16.03 -9.92
N PRO A 382 -3.80 -14.73 -9.57
CA PRO A 382 -4.89 -13.89 -10.04
C PRO A 382 -4.60 -13.35 -11.45
N ALA A 383 -5.52 -12.58 -12.03
CA ALA A 383 -5.41 -12.04 -13.37
C ALA A 383 -4.13 -11.25 -13.63
N GLN A 384 -3.60 -10.58 -12.61
CA GLN A 384 -2.34 -9.84 -12.66
C GLN A 384 -1.18 -10.71 -13.17
N ALA A 385 -1.20 -12.02 -12.90
CA ALA A 385 -0.17 -12.95 -13.37
C ALA A 385 -0.06 -13.04 -14.90
N ALA A 386 -1.11 -12.66 -15.65
CA ALA A 386 -1.11 -12.65 -17.11
C ALA A 386 -0.05 -11.72 -17.73
N ALA A 387 0.50 -10.77 -16.94
CA ALA A 387 1.60 -9.92 -17.37
C ALA A 387 2.93 -10.68 -17.52
N ASP A 388 3.08 -11.87 -16.93
CA ASP A 388 4.25 -12.72 -17.11
C ASP A 388 4.14 -13.56 -18.39
N VAL A 389 5.00 -13.25 -19.37
CA VAL A 389 5.06 -13.95 -20.66
C VAL A 389 5.49 -15.41 -20.55
N ASN A 390 6.10 -15.81 -19.42
CA ASN A 390 6.53 -17.20 -19.16
C ASN A 390 5.59 -17.92 -18.18
N LEU A 391 4.43 -17.36 -17.86
CA LEU A 391 3.53 -17.89 -16.85
C LEU A 391 3.18 -19.37 -17.07
N LEU A 392 2.86 -19.78 -18.31
CA LEU A 392 2.51 -21.16 -18.62
C LEU A 392 3.68 -22.12 -18.32
N GLU A 393 4.91 -21.72 -18.58
CA GLU A 393 6.10 -22.50 -18.24
C GLU A 393 6.24 -22.65 -16.72
N HIS A 394 6.06 -21.56 -15.99
CA HIS A 394 6.09 -21.53 -14.53
C HIS A 394 5.01 -22.44 -13.91
N VAL A 395 3.78 -22.37 -14.43
CA VAL A 395 2.65 -23.24 -14.04
C VAL A 395 3.00 -24.72 -14.23
N ASN A 396 3.50 -25.09 -15.40
CA ASN A 396 3.86 -26.47 -15.71
C ASN A 396 4.98 -26.99 -14.78
N LYS A 397 6.02 -26.18 -14.54
CA LYS A 397 7.11 -26.52 -13.62
C LYS A 397 6.63 -26.69 -12.18
N ALA A 398 5.75 -25.79 -11.71
CA ALA A 398 5.20 -25.87 -10.36
C ALA A 398 4.36 -27.13 -10.15
N LEU A 399 3.48 -27.47 -11.11
CA LEU A 399 2.67 -28.69 -11.08
C LEU A 399 3.54 -29.95 -11.13
N ALA A 400 4.56 -29.99 -12.00
CA ALA A 400 5.48 -31.13 -12.11
C ALA A 400 6.26 -31.41 -10.81
N ARG A 401 6.50 -30.37 -10.00
CA ARG A 401 7.10 -30.49 -8.65
C ARG A 401 6.08 -30.94 -7.59
N GLY A 402 4.79 -30.83 -7.89
CA GLY A 402 3.70 -31.16 -6.98
C GLY A 402 3.17 -30.00 -6.15
N ALA A 403 3.32 -28.77 -6.64
CA ALA A 403 2.67 -27.62 -6.03
C ALA A 403 1.15 -27.64 -6.25
N HIS A 404 0.43 -26.92 -5.37
CA HIS A 404 -0.97 -26.57 -5.54
C HIS A 404 -1.09 -25.16 -6.13
N LEU A 405 -1.74 -25.03 -7.29
CA LEU A 405 -1.98 -23.73 -7.90
C LEU A 405 -3.45 -23.32 -7.71
N ILE A 406 -3.70 -22.08 -7.32
CA ILE A 406 -5.05 -21.50 -7.25
C ILE A 406 -5.11 -20.42 -8.32
N VAL A 407 -5.82 -20.68 -9.40
CA VAL A 407 -5.95 -19.80 -10.57
C VAL A 407 -7.32 -19.15 -10.55
N THR A 408 -7.41 -17.87 -10.91
CA THR A 408 -8.71 -17.20 -11.05
C THR A 408 -9.29 -17.36 -12.46
N THR A 409 -10.62 -17.28 -12.59
CA THR A 409 -11.25 -17.24 -13.92
C THR A 409 -10.79 -16.02 -14.73
N SER A 410 -10.58 -14.87 -14.07
CA SER A 410 -10.07 -13.66 -14.71
C SER A 410 -8.68 -13.88 -15.31
N LEU A 411 -7.81 -14.68 -14.68
CA LEU A 411 -6.52 -15.07 -15.27
C LEU A 411 -6.70 -15.92 -16.53
N LEU A 412 -7.63 -16.88 -16.53
CA LEU A 412 -7.91 -17.67 -17.73
C LEU A 412 -8.36 -16.78 -18.89
N ILE A 413 -9.11 -15.72 -18.62
CA ILE A 413 -9.60 -14.77 -19.64
C ILE A 413 -8.49 -13.83 -20.12
N ALA A 414 -7.67 -13.32 -19.20
CA ALA A 414 -6.64 -12.31 -19.49
C ALA A 414 -5.36 -12.90 -20.10
N SER A 415 -5.06 -14.18 -19.85
CA SER A 415 -3.84 -14.81 -20.30
C SER A 415 -3.82 -15.03 -21.83
N PRO A 416 -2.68 -14.80 -22.51
CA PRO A 416 -2.51 -15.20 -23.91
C PRO A 416 -2.59 -16.72 -24.12
N ASP A 417 -2.36 -17.52 -23.07
CA ASP A 417 -2.40 -18.98 -23.07
C ASP A 417 -3.71 -19.53 -22.47
N SER A 418 -4.82 -18.81 -22.69
CA SER A 418 -6.14 -19.08 -22.10
C SER A 418 -6.58 -20.55 -22.24
N ASP A 419 -6.50 -21.11 -23.46
CA ASP A 419 -6.98 -22.45 -23.77
C ASP A 419 -6.09 -23.55 -23.14
N GLU A 420 -4.78 -23.33 -23.08
CA GLU A 420 -3.83 -24.19 -22.40
C GLU A 420 -4.11 -24.21 -20.89
N LEU A 421 -4.24 -23.05 -20.26
CA LEU A 421 -4.53 -22.95 -18.83
C LEU A 421 -5.91 -23.55 -18.49
N ALA A 422 -6.94 -23.29 -19.31
CA ALA A 422 -8.29 -23.87 -19.15
C ALA A 422 -8.26 -25.41 -19.19
N ARG A 423 -7.44 -26.00 -20.07
CA ARG A 423 -7.24 -27.46 -20.13
C ARG A 423 -6.55 -27.99 -18.88
N VAL A 424 -5.57 -27.27 -18.34
CA VAL A 424 -4.87 -27.67 -17.10
C VAL A 424 -5.83 -27.69 -15.91
N VAL A 425 -6.71 -26.69 -15.77
CA VAL A 425 -7.74 -26.65 -14.71
C VAL A 425 -8.96 -27.56 -14.98
N LYS A 426 -8.98 -28.27 -16.13
CA LYS A 426 -10.05 -29.17 -16.58
C LYS A 426 -11.42 -28.50 -16.72
N VAL A 427 -11.45 -27.26 -17.23
CA VAL A 427 -12.70 -26.58 -17.62
C VAL A 427 -12.76 -26.37 -19.13
N GLY A 428 -13.92 -25.95 -19.64
CA GLY A 428 -14.10 -25.64 -21.06
C GLY A 428 -13.18 -24.49 -21.53
N THR A 429 -12.75 -24.55 -22.78
CA THR A 429 -11.99 -23.47 -23.44
C THR A 429 -12.90 -22.32 -23.89
N ASN A 430 -12.31 -21.22 -24.39
CA ASN A 430 -13.05 -20.02 -24.80
C ASN A 430 -13.93 -19.41 -23.69
N ILE A 431 -13.42 -19.39 -22.45
CA ILE A 431 -14.09 -18.72 -21.34
C ILE A 431 -14.16 -17.22 -21.64
N GLN A 432 -15.34 -16.63 -21.46
CA GLN A 432 -15.56 -15.20 -21.63
C GLN A 432 -15.99 -14.58 -20.30
N SER A 433 -15.58 -13.33 -20.10
CA SER A 433 -16.09 -12.49 -19.02
C SER A 433 -17.59 -12.28 -19.23
N LYS A 434 -18.38 -12.87 -18.34
CA LYS A 434 -19.84 -12.71 -18.26
C LYS A 434 -20.24 -12.71 -16.79
N PRO A 435 -19.92 -11.63 -16.05
CA PRO A 435 -20.14 -11.61 -14.62
C PRO A 435 -21.60 -11.87 -14.27
N ILE A 436 -21.83 -12.76 -13.30
CA ILE A 436 -23.16 -13.11 -12.81
C ILE A 436 -23.19 -13.08 -11.29
N ARG A 437 -24.37 -12.87 -10.72
CA ARG A 437 -24.60 -12.99 -9.29
C ARG A 437 -25.34 -14.28 -8.98
N ALA A 438 -24.69 -15.20 -8.26
CA ALA A 438 -25.17 -16.55 -8.00
C ALA A 438 -25.32 -16.79 -6.49
N SER A 439 -26.21 -17.72 -6.10
CA SER A 439 -26.40 -18.04 -4.68
C SER A 439 -25.54 -19.23 -4.27
N LEU A 440 -24.71 -19.06 -3.24
CA LEU A 440 -23.83 -20.11 -2.71
C LEU A 440 -24.65 -21.33 -2.29
N MET A 441 -24.16 -22.52 -2.61
CA MET A 441 -24.70 -23.79 -2.14
C MET A 441 -23.88 -24.31 -0.95
N THR A 442 -24.54 -24.92 0.02
CA THR A 442 -23.87 -25.59 1.16
C THR A 442 -24.46 -26.97 1.38
N LEU A 443 -23.67 -27.88 1.95
CA LEU A 443 -24.14 -29.20 2.31
C LEU A 443 -25.07 -29.10 3.51
N SER A 444 -26.34 -29.43 3.31
CA SER A 444 -27.34 -29.44 4.38
C SER A 444 -27.04 -30.58 5.35
N PRO A 445 -26.85 -30.30 6.66
CA PRO A 445 -26.63 -31.36 7.65
C PRO A 445 -27.80 -32.34 7.73
N LYS A 446 -29.02 -31.88 7.39
CA LYS A 446 -30.26 -32.66 7.46
C LYS A 446 -30.45 -33.57 6.26
N THR A 447 -30.25 -33.06 5.05
CA THR A 447 -30.55 -33.80 3.81
C THR A 447 -29.33 -34.44 3.18
N GLN A 448 -28.12 -34.06 3.63
CA GLN A 448 -26.85 -34.45 3.01
C GLN A 448 -26.81 -34.10 1.51
N LYS A 449 -27.56 -33.05 1.12
CA LYS A 449 -27.60 -32.51 -0.25
C LYS A 449 -27.15 -31.06 -0.25
N LEU A 450 -26.61 -30.62 -1.38
CA LEU A 450 -26.31 -29.21 -1.61
C LEU A 450 -27.62 -28.43 -1.69
N GLU A 451 -27.77 -27.45 -0.79
CA GLU A 451 -28.93 -26.56 -0.71
C GLU A 451 -28.48 -25.11 -0.92
N LYS A 452 -29.31 -24.34 -1.62
CA LYS A 452 -29.08 -22.90 -1.84
C LYS A 452 -29.13 -22.14 -0.50
N THR A 453 -28.19 -21.23 -0.32
CA THR A 453 -28.16 -20.26 0.78
C THR A 453 -28.64 -18.88 0.34
N ASN A 454 -28.74 -17.94 1.28
CA ASN A 454 -29.01 -16.53 1.00
C ASN A 454 -27.74 -15.71 0.69
N VAL A 455 -26.57 -16.34 0.70
CA VAL A 455 -25.30 -15.69 0.37
C VAL A 455 -25.19 -15.58 -1.14
N LEU A 456 -24.94 -14.36 -1.63
CA LEU A 456 -24.81 -14.05 -3.04
C LEU A 456 -23.36 -13.73 -3.38
N ILE A 457 -22.82 -14.45 -4.36
CA ILE A 457 -21.44 -14.32 -4.81
C ILE A 457 -21.43 -13.77 -6.25
N ASP A 458 -20.54 -12.83 -6.51
CA ASP A 458 -20.26 -12.33 -7.85
C ASP A 458 -19.21 -13.24 -8.51
N LEU A 459 -19.59 -13.92 -9.59
CA LEU A 459 -18.74 -14.86 -10.34
C LEU A 459 -18.38 -14.26 -11.70
N GLU A 460 -17.16 -14.51 -12.19
CA GLU A 460 -16.66 -13.95 -13.46
C GLU A 460 -17.35 -14.55 -14.70
N SER A 461 -17.70 -15.84 -14.63
CA SER A 461 -18.31 -16.54 -15.76
C SER A 461 -19.23 -17.67 -15.28
N PRO A 462 -20.34 -17.98 -15.99
CA PRO A 462 -21.24 -19.10 -15.65
C PRO A 462 -20.62 -20.45 -16.03
N ILE A 463 -19.55 -20.86 -15.34
CA ILE A 463 -18.86 -22.12 -15.59
C ILE A 463 -19.67 -23.26 -14.97
N GLU A 464 -20.38 -24.01 -15.81
CA GLU A 464 -21.13 -25.21 -15.42
C GLU A 464 -20.17 -26.39 -15.23
N VAL A 465 -20.24 -27.02 -14.07
CA VAL A 465 -19.43 -28.20 -13.71
C VAL A 465 -20.28 -29.23 -13.00
N GLU A 466 -19.91 -30.51 -13.12
CA GLU A 466 -20.44 -31.56 -12.25
C GLU A 466 -19.76 -31.49 -10.89
N ALA A 467 -20.51 -31.65 -9.80
CA ALA A 467 -19.98 -31.55 -8.45
C ALA A 467 -18.89 -32.61 -8.17
N GLY A 468 -17.65 -32.15 -7.97
CA GLY A 468 -16.52 -32.96 -7.54
C GLY A 468 -16.23 -32.86 -6.04
N PRO A 469 -15.38 -33.75 -5.50
CA PRO A 469 -14.87 -33.63 -4.13
C PRO A 469 -14.07 -32.33 -3.94
N GLY A 470 -14.42 -31.55 -2.92
CA GLY A 470 -13.72 -30.29 -2.60
C GLY A 470 -14.24 -29.06 -3.35
N ASP A 471 -15.13 -29.25 -4.32
CA ASP A 471 -15.71 -28.13 -5.07
C ASP A 471 -16.69 -27.32 -4.20
N ILE A 472 -16.72 -26.01 -4.45
CA ILE A 472 -17.72 -25.10 -3.91
C ILE A 472 -18.55 -24.58 -5.06
N LEU A 473 -19.86 -24.80 -4.98
CA LEU A 473 -20.80 -24.50 -6.05
C LEU A 473 -21.78 -23.40 -5.67
N CYS A 474 -22.26 -22.70 -6.70
CA CYS A 474 -23.34 -21.74 -6.62
C CYS A 474 -24.50 -22.17 -7.54
N THR A 475 -25.67 -21.55 -7.33
CA THR A 475 -26.84 -21.68 -8.22
C THR A 475 -27.10 -20.38 -8.95
N PHE A 476 -27.29 -20.48 -10.27
CA PHE A 476 -27.71 -19.37 -11.12
C PHE A 476 -28.89 -19.81 -12.00
N GLY A 477 -30.09 -19.35 -11.67
CA GLY A 477 -31.32 -19.92 -12.22
C GLY A 477 -31.44 -21.40 -11.86
N ASN A 478 -31.53 -22.26 -12.87
CA ASN A 478 -31.61 -23.72 -12.71
C ASN A 478 -30.26 -24.43 -12.88
N LYS A 479 -29.17 -23.66 -13.01
CA LYS A 479 -27.83 -24.19 -13.29
C LYS A 479 -26.98 -24.22 -12.02
N GLN A 480 -26.15 -25.24 -11.91
CA GLN A 480 -25.04 -25.28 -10.95
C GLN A 480 -23.80 -24.72 -11.64
N VAL A 481 -23.13 -23.78 -10.97
CA VAL A 481 -21.94 -23.11 -11.49
C VAL A 481 -20.85 -23.13 -10.44
N ALA A 482 -19.60 -23.22 -10.88
CA ALA A 482 -18.45 -23.24 -9.99
C ALA A 482 -18.22 -21.89 -9.30
N LEU A 483 -17.96 -21.92 -7.99
CA LEU A 483 -17.20 -20.88 -7.29
C LEU A 483 -15.75 -21.33 -7.12
N LEU A 484 -15.55 -22.58 -6.69
CA LEU A 484 -14.24 -23.21 -6.57
C LEU A 484 -14.33 -24.60 -7.18
N THR A 485 -13.42 -24.95 -8.08
CA THR A 485 -13.20 -26.36 -8.44
C THR A 485 -11.80 -26.80 -8.06
N VAL A 486 -11.64 -28.08 -7.71
CA VAL A 486 -10.34 -28.67 -7.38
C VAL A 486 -10.06 -29.84 -8.30
N SER A 487 -8.93 -29.76 -9.01
CA SER A 487 -8.49 -30.78 -9.97
C SER A 487 -7.14 -31.36 -9.57
N GLU A 488 -7.11 -32.67 -9.34
CA GLU A 488 -5.85 -33.41 -9.18
C GLU A 488 -5.15 -33.60 -10.54
N THR A 489 -3.83 -33.41 -10.56
CA THR A 489 -2.96 -33.70 -11.71
C THR A 489 -2.12 -34.94 -11.41
N SER A 490 -1.24 -35.35 -12.32
CA SER A 490 -0.36 -36.51 -12.09
C SER A 490 0.67 -36.30 -10.98
N SER A 491 0.98 -35.06 -10.63
CA SER A 491 2.08 -34.70 -9.73
C SER A 491 1.73 -33.65 -8.67
N GLY A 492 0.76 -32.77 -8.92
CA GLY A 492 0.23 -31.78 -7.97
C GLY A 492 -1.28 -31.57 -8.13
N SER A 493 -1.79 -30.41 -7.74
CA SER A 493 -3.22 -30.08 -7.93
C SER A 493 -3.41 -28.63 -8.32
N ILE A 494 -4.55 -28.35 -8.94
CA ILE A 494 -4.90 -27.01 -9.40
C ILE A 494 -6.37 -26.73 -9.07
N SER A 495 -6.62 -25.55 -8.53
CA SER A 495 -7.95 -25.05 -8.24
C SER A 495 -8.29 -23.87 -9.14
N LEU A 496 -9.54 -23.79 -9.58
CA LEU A 496 -10.10 -22.61 -10.24
C LEU A 496 -10.98 -21.85 -9.24
N LEU A 497 -10.61 -20.61 -8.91
CA LEU A 497 -11.43 -19.67 -8.15
C LEU A 497 -12.20 -18.76 -9.13
N ASN A 498 -13.51 -18.97 -9.23
CA ASN A 498 -14.38 -18.20 -10.11
C ASN A 498 -15.04 -17.04 -9.37
N THR A 499 -14.31 -15.93 -9.26
CA THR A 499 -14.78 -14.71 -8.59
C THR A 499 -14.68 -13.52 -9.53
N HIS A 500 -15.61 -12.57 -9.39
CA HIS A 500 -15.51 -11.25 -10.00
C HIS A 500 -15.58 -10.20 -8.90
N THR A 501 -14.60 -9.30 -8.85
CA THR A 501 -14.67 -8.15 -7.94
C THR A 501 -15.33 -6.97 -8.65
N TYR A 502 -14.65 -6.39 -9.64
CA TYR A 502 -15.10 -5.16 -10.29
C TYR A 502 -14.77 -5.13 -11.79
N SER A 503 -15.48 -4.26 -12.50
CA SER A 503 -15.24 -3.89 -13.89
C SER A 503 -15.11 -2.38 -14.02
N GLN A 504 -14.54 -1.87 -15.13
CA GLN A 504 -14.52 -0.43 -15.39
C GLN A 504 -15.95 0.17 -15.39
N ALA A 505 -16.96 -0.60 -15.79
CA ALA A 505 -18.35 -0.16 -15.76
C ALA A 505 -18.86 0.08 -14.32
N ASP A 506 -18.39 -0.67 -13.32
CA ASP A 506 -18.74 -0.44 -11.90
C ASP A 506 -18.19 0.91 -11.43
N PHE A 507 -16.96 1.24 -11.80
CA PHE A 507 -16.33 2.54 -11.50
C PHE A 507 -17.08 3.69 -12.17
N ASP A 508 -17.36 3.56 -13.48
CA ASP A 508 -18.08 4.56 -14.26
C ASP A 508 -19.49 4.82 -13.71
N ALA A 509 -20.17 3.78 -13.20
CA ALA A 509 -21.53 3.88 -12.67
C ALA A 509 -21.64 4.77 -11.42
N VAL A 510 -20.55 4.92 -10.65
CA VAL A 510 -20.53 5.71 -9.42
C VAL A 510 -19.58 6.91 -9.47
N GLY A 511 -18.87 7.10 -10.58
CA GLY A 511 -17.87 8.16 -10.75
C GLY A 511 -16.64 7.98 -9.86
N GLU A 512 -16.39 6.77 -9.35
CA GLU A 512 -15.16 6.42 -8.65
C GLU A 512 -14.08 6.08 -9.70
N VAL A 513 -12.82 6.35 -9.38
CA VAL A 513 -11.71 6.25 -10.36
C VAL A 513 -10.57 5.40 -9.83
N LEU A 514 -10.39 5.32 -8.52
CA LEU A 514 -9.22 4.77 -7.87
C LEU A 514 -9.57 3.56 -7.01
N LEU A 515 -10.61 3.64 -6.20
CA LEU A 515 -10.88 2.71 -5.09
C LEU A 515 -12.14 1.88 -5.33
N CYS A 516 -12.38 0.88 -4.48
CA CYS A 516 -13.54 -0.03 -4.59
C CYS A 516 -14.87 0.74 -4.78
N PRO A 517 -15.55 0.60 -5.95
CA PRO A 517 -16.71 1.43 -6.31
C PRO A 517 -18.01 1.05 -5.59
N ARG A 518 -18.09 -0.19 -5.08
CA ARG A 518 -19.26 -0.73 -4.38
C ARG A 518 -18.82 -1.82 -3.38
N PRO A 519 -19.63 -2.14 -2.36
CA PRO A 519 -19.34 -3.28 -1.49
C PRO A 519 -19.51 -4.59 -2.28
N LEU A 520 -18.73 -5.60 -1.91
CA LEU A 520 -18.87 -6.97 -2.39
C LEU A 520 -19.48 -7.87 -1.32
N GLY A 521 -20.20 -8.90 -1.76
CA GLY A 521 -20.76 -9.93 -0.88
C GLY A 521 -19.84 -11.14 -0.72
N LEU A 522 -18.53 -10.96 -0.95
CA LEU A 522 -17.50 -11.99 -0.90
C LEU A 522 -17.04 -12.26 0.53
#